data_AF-A0A958V031-F1
#
_entry.id   AF-A0A958V031-F1
#
_cell.length_a   1.000
_cell.length_b   1.000
_cell.length_c   1.000
_cell.angle_alpha   90.00
_cell.angle_beta   90.00
_cell.angle_gamma   90.00
#
_symmetry.space_group_name_H-M   'P 1'
#
loop_
_entity.id
_entity.type
_entity.pdbx_description
1 polymer ?
#
loop_
_entity_poly.entity_id
_entity_poly.type
_entity_poly.pdbx_seq_one_letter_code
_entity_poly.pdbx_strand_id
1 'polypeptide(L)'
;MEVTTEHNKGQATIFKNPVLESLTKTNPVQNIIVYGIAIAILIYTAIIQKEIPVTLFFGLFVFAFFSWTLAEYILHRFLFHWINENKFVQRFHFIMHGSHHLYPRDTERLLMPPVPGLIMAGMLFLIFYVIFSIIGYPDYTWAFFPGFFL
;
A
#
# COMPACT_ATOMS: atom_id res chain seq x y z
N MET A 1 19.85 -12.76 -6.35
CA MET A 1 20.17 -11.38 -6.76
C MET A 1 21.09 -10.81 -5.71
N GLU A 2 22.30 -10.37 -6.09
CA GLU A 2 23.10 -9.51 -5.21
C GLU A 2 22.47 -8.11 -5.19
N VAL A 3 22.42 -7.47 -4.02
CA VAL A 3 22.01 -6.07 -3.91
C VAL A 3 23.16 -5.24 -4.47
N THR A 4 23.02 -4.76 -5.71
CA THR A 4 24.02 -3.93 -6.36
C THR A 4 23.65 -2.45 -6.21
N THR A 5 24.66 -1.58 -6.15
CA THR A 5 24.46 -0.12 -6.23
C THR A 5 24.45 0.38 -7.68
N GLU A 6 24.40 -0.53 -8.65
CA GLU A 6 24.36 -0.17 -10.07
C GLU A 6 22.94 0.21 -10.47
N HIS A 7 22.77 1.45 -10.91
CA HIS A 7 21.49 1.96 -11.39
C HIS A 7 21.47 1.99 -12.91
N ASN A 8 20.38 1.48 -13.47
CA ASN A 8 20.14 1.48 -14.90
C ASN A 8 19.40 2.76 -15.33
N LYS A 9 19.61 3.15 -16.59
CA LYS A 9 18.82 4.20 -17.25
C LYS A 9 17.62 3.57 -17.97
N GLY A 10 16.52 4.31 -18.08
CA GLY A 10 15.31 3.88 -18.79
C GLY A 10 14.21 3.42 -17.84
N GLN A 11 13.34 2.55 -18.34
CA GLN A 11 12.19 2.02 -17.60
C GLN A 11 12.41 0.56 -17.22
N ALA A 12 11.95 0.17 -16.04
CA ALA A 12 11.89 -1.24 -15.70
C ALA A 12 10.85 -1.96 -16.59
N THR A 13 11.04 -3.25 -16.84
CA THR A 13 9.99 -4.12 -17.41
C THR A 13 9.68 -5.21 -16.41
N ILE A 14 8.47 -5.20 -15.84
CA ILE A 14 8.09 -6.15 -14.79
C ILE A 14 7.51 -7.41 -15.41
N PHE A 15 6.60 -7.30 -16.37
CA PHE A 15 5.91 -8.38 -17.07
C PHE A 15 6.13 -8.28 -18.58
N LYS A 16 6.23 -9.45 -19.24
CA LYS A 16 6.23 -9.53 -20.70
C LYS A 16 4.83 -9.29 -21.30
N ASN A 17 3.79 -9.54 -20.51
CA ASN A 17 2.41 -9.32 -20.92
C ASN A 17 2.08 -7.82 -20.84
N PRO A 18 1.59 -7.19 -21.93
CA PRO A 18 1.38 -5.74 -21.98
C PRO A 18 0.28 -5.25 -21.03
N VAL A 19 -0.75 -6.07 -20.78
CA VAL A 19 -1.83 -5.73 -19.83
C VAL A 19 -1.28 -5.71 -18.42
N LEU A 20 -0.60 -6.79 -18.00
CA LEU A 20 0.02 -6.86 -16.67
C LEU A 20 1.07 -5.76 -16.48
N GLU A 21 1.84 -5.44 -17.51
CA GLU A 21 2.83 -4.37 -17.44
C GLU A 21 2.17 -3.01 -17.25
N SER A 22 1.06 -2.74 -17.95
CA SER A 22 0.31 -1.50 -17.77
C SER A 22 -0.24 -1.35 -16.35
N LEU A 23 -0.56 -2.44 -15.65
CA LEU A 23 -1.03 -2.40 -14.25
C LEU A 23 0.09 -2.05 -13.26
N THR A 24 1.35 -2.12 -13.67
CA THR A 24 2.52 -1.75 -12.84
C THR A 24 2.97 -0.31 -13.01
N LYS A 25 2.33 0.43 -13.92
CA LYS A 25 2.65 1.83 -14.20
C LYS A 25 1.63 2.74 -13.54
N THR A 26 2.08 3.88 -13.04
CA THR A 26 1.20 4.88 -12.46
C THR A 26 1.79 6.29 -12.59
N ASN A 27 0.96 7.30 -12.31
CA ASN A 27 1.40 8.69 -12.19
C ASN A 27 0.75 9.33 -10.95
N PRO A 28 1.24 10.50 -10.49
CA PRO A 28 0.73 11.15 -9.28
C PRO A 28 -0.77 11.43 -9.31
N VAL A 29 -1.30 11.88 -10.45
CA VAL A 29 -2.73 12.21 -10.61
C VAL A 29 -3.59 10.96 -10.44
N GLN A 30 -3.20 9.85 -11.08
CA GLN A 30 -3.92 8.58 -10.96
C GLN A 30 -3.94 8.08 -9.52
N ASN A 31 -2.82 8.16 -8.79
CA ASN A 31 -2.77 7.75 -7.39
C ASN A 31 -3.67 8.62 -6.51
N ILE A 32 -3.62 9.94 -6.67
CA ILE A 32 -4.47 10.87 -5.91
C ILE A 32 -5.95 10.55 -6.15
N ILE A 33 -6.36 10.32 -7.40
CA ILE A 33 -7.76 10.00 -7.72
C ILE A 33 -8.17 8.67 -7.11
N VAL A 34 -7.41 7.60 -7.34
CA VAL A 34 -7.80 6.26 -6.87
C VAL A 34 -7.78 6.18 -5.35
N TYR A 35 -6.67 6.53 -4.70
CA TYR A 35 -6.55 6.42 -3.25
C TYR A 35 -7.44 7.44 -2.56
N GLY A 36 -7.56 8.66 -3.09
CA GLY A 36 -8.48 9.67 -2.57
C GLY A 36 -9.94 9.21 -2.60
N ILE A 37 -10.39 8.58 -3.68
CA ILE A 37 -11.74 8.00 -3.76
C ILE A 37 -11.89 6.85 -2.76
N ALA A 38 -10.92 5.94 -2.66
CA ALA A 38 -10.97 4.83 -1.72
C ALA A 38 -11.08 5.33 -0.26
N ILE A 39 -10.26 6.31 0.12
CA ILE A 39 -10.29 6.95 1.43
C ILE A 39 -11.64 7.64 1.65
N ALA A 40 -12.16 8.39 0.68
CA ALA A 40 -13.46 9.04 0.80
C ALA A 40 -14.61 8.04 1.01
N ILE A 41 -14.58 6.89 0.32
CA ILE A 41 -15.56 5.81 0.52
C ILE A 41 -15.45 5.22 1.93
N LEU A 42 -14.23 5.00 2.44
CA LEU A 42 -14.01 4.50 3.80
C LEU A 42 -14.54 5.49 4.85
N ILE A 43 -14.25 6.78 4.69
CA ILE A 43 -14.75 7.85 5.58
C ILE A 43 -16.28 7.92 5.53
N TYR A 44 -16.87 7.91 4.34
CA TYR A 44 -18.32 7.88 4.17
C TYR A 44 -18.94 6.66 4.87
N THR A 45 -18.34 5.49 4.70
CA THR A 45 -18.81 4.25 5.34
C THR A 45 -18.73 4.35 6.86
N ALA A 46 -17.62 4.86 7.41
CA ALA A 46 -17.42 5.03 8.84
C ALA A 46 -18.45 5.98 9.49
N ILE A 47 -18.68 7.14 8.88
CA ILE A 47 -19.52 8.19 9.47
C ILE A 47 -21.01 7.94 9.19
N ILE A 48 -21.35 7.56 7.96
CA ILE A 48 -22.76 7.50 7.52
C ILE A 48 -23.35 6.11 7.68
N GLN A 49 -22.64 5.05 7.31
CA GLN A 49 -23.19 3.69 7.36
C GLN A 49 -22.96 3.00 8.70
N LYS A 50 -21.82 3.28 9.34
CA LYS A 50 -21.45 2.72 10.64
C LYS A 50 -21.76 3.65 11.80
N GLU A 51 -22.22 4.87 11.50
CA GLU A 51 -22.66 5.87 12.47
C GLU A 51 -21.61 6.14 13.58
N ILE A 52 -20.31 6.00 13.25
CA ILE A 52 -19.23 6.20 14.22
C ILE A 52 -19.21 7.68 14.61
N PRO A 53 -19.25 8.02 15.91
CA PRO A 53 -19.20 9.41 16.36
C PRO A 53 -17.97 10.12 15.79
N VAL A 54 -18.16 11.33 15.25
CA VAL A 54 -17.11 12.10 14.57
C VAL A 54 -15.86 12.30 15.44
N THR A 55 -16.05 12.49 16.75
CA THR A 55 -14.95 12.62 17.72
C THR A 55 -14.12 11.33 17.84
N LEU A 56 -14.79 10.18 17.91
CA LEU A 56 -14.13 8.87 17.94
C LEU A 56 -13.46 8.57 16.60
N PHE A 57 -14.13 8.87 15.49
CA PHE A 57 -13.56 8.75 14.14
C PHE A 57 -12.25 9.54 14.05
N PHE A 58 -12.24 10.81 14.45
CA PHE A 58 -11.06 11.66 14.38
C PHE A 58 -9.92 11.12 15.25
N GLY A 59 -10.22 10.65 16.46
CA GLY A 59 -9.23 10.02 17.34
C GLY A 59 -8.59 8.77 16.71
N LEU A 60 -9.40 7.86 16.17
CA LEU A 60 -8.91 6.66 15.49
C LEU A 60 -8.14 6.99 14.21
N PHE A 61 -8.61 7.95 13.42
CA PHE A 61 -7.97 8.39 12.19
C PHE A 61 -6.56 8.93 12.45
N VAL A 62 -6.41 9.84 13.40
CA VAL A 62 -5.10 10.44 13.74
C VAL A 62 -4.15 9.39 14.31
N PHE A 63 -4.66 8.51 15.20
CA PHE A 63 -3.85 7.40 15.72
C PHE A 63 -3.38 6.46 14.60
N ALA A 64 -4.25 6.18 13.62
CA ALA A 64 -3.94 5.34 12.48
C ALA A 64 -2.88 5.96 11.55
N PHE A 65 -2.95 7.28 11.33
CA PHE A 65 -1.96 8.02 10.55
C PHE A 65 -0.55 7.90 11.14
N PHE A 66 -0.41 8.00 12.46
CA PHE A 66 0.89 7.75 13.09
C PHE A 66 1.28 6.27 13.07
N SER A 67 0.31 5.36 13.19
CA SER A 67 0.55 3.92 13.08
C SER A 67 1.06 3.52 11.69
N TRP A 68 0.66 4.25 10.64
CA TRP A 68 1.20 4.04 9.29
C TRP A 68 2.71 4.22 9.25
N THR A 69 3.28 5.22 9.93
CA THR A 69 4.75 5.43 9.92
C THR A 69 5.53 4.21 10.46
N LEU A 70 5.00 3.54 11.47
CA LEU A 70 5.58 2.29 11.99
C LEU A 70 5.38 1.14 11.00
N ALA A 71 4.20 1.03 10.41
CA ALA A 71 3.92 0.00 9.41
C ALA A 71 4.77 0.17 8.15
N GLU A 72 4.93 1.40 7.65
CA GLU A 72 5.81 1.76 6.55
C GLU A 72 7.24 1.29 6.85
N TYR A 73 7.77 1.61 8.03
CA TYR A 73 9.08 1.15 8.44
C TYR A 73 9.22 -0.38 8.41
N ILE A 74 8.23 -1.10 8.97
CA ILE A 74 8.26 -2.57 9.03
C ILE A 74 8.14 -3.17 7.63
N LEU A 75 7.17 -2.71 6.84
CA LEU A 75 6.93 -3.18 5.47
C LEU A 75 8.15 -2.92 4.61
N HIS A 76 8.70 -1.70 4.66
CA HIS A 76 9.87 -1.35 3.86
C HIS A 76 11.08 -2.17 4.26
N ARG A 77 11.44 -2.19 5.55
CA ARG A 77 12.67 -2.83 6.03
C ARG A 77 12.63 -4.35 5.96
N PHE A 78 11.50 -4.98 6.30
CA PHE A 78 11.45 -6.44 6.46
C PHE A 78 10.75 -7.17 5.32
N LEU A 79 9.73 -6.56 4.68
CA LEU A 79 8.99 -7.20 3.60
C LEU A 79 9.53 -6.82 2.23
N PHE A 80 9.67 -5.52 1.96
CA PHE A 80 10.10 -5.00 0.66
C PHE A 80 11.60 -5.18 0.43
N HIS A 81 12.38 -5.38 1.49
CA HIS A 81 13.79 -5.76 1.45
C HIS A 81 14.03 -7.24 1.81
N TRP A 82 12.98 -8.07 1.74
CA TRP A 82 13.15 -9.51 1.92
C TRP A 82 13.80 -10.14 0.68
N ILE A 83 15.08 -10.48 0.79
CA ILE A 83 15.87 -11.05 -0.31
C ILE A 83 16.51 -12.36 0.14
N ASN A 84 16.32 -13.43 -0.64
CA ASN A 84 17.01 -14.70 -0.48
C ASN A 84 17.16 -15.43 -1.84
N GLU A 85 17.69 -16.65 -1.83
CA GLU A 85 17.94 -17.43 -3.05
C GLU A 85 16.66 -17.97 -3.72
N ASN A 86 15.51 -17.92 -3.03
CA ASN A 86 14.25 -18.41 -3.58
C ASN A 86 13.78 -17.52 -4.74
N LYS A 87 13.58 -18.13 -5.91
CA LYS A 87 13.14 -17.43 -7.13
C LYS A 87 11.81 -16.69 -6.96
N PHE A 88 10.89 -17.23 -6.15
CA PHE A 88 9.61 -16.58 -5.85
C PHE A 88 9.83 -15.30 -5.05
N VAL A 89 10.67 -15.34 -4.01
CA VAL A 89 11.00 -14.17 -3.18
C VAL A 89 11.70 -13.10 -4.01
N GLN A 90 12.67 -13.47 -4.86
CA GLN A 90 13.32 -12.53 -5.76
C GLN A 90 12.34 -11.87 -6.72
N ARG A 91 11.37 -12.65 -7.25
CA ARG A 91 10.34 -12.12 -8.14
C ARG A 91 9.39 -11.17 -7.41
N PHE A 92 8.95 -11.54 -6.21
CA PHE A 92 8.13 -10.69 -5.35
C PHE A 92 8.85 -9.37 -5.01
N HIS A 93 10.09 -9.46 -4.52
CA HIS A 93 10.95 -8.31 -4.25
C HIS A 93 11.05 -7.40 -5.48
N PHE A 94 11.33 -7.95 -6.66
CA PHE A 94 11.45 -7.16 -7.89
C PHE A 94 10.17 -6.41 -8.25
N ILE A 95 8.99 -7.03 -8.10
CA ILE A 95 7.68 -6.41 -8.36
C ILE A 95 7.40 -5.29 -7.36
N MET A 96 7.69 -5.53 -6.07
CA MET A 96 7.29 -4.63 -4.99
C MET A 96 8.24 -3.45 -4.79
N HIS A 97 9.55 -3.64 -4.99
CA HIS A 97 10.54 -2.63 -4.62
C HIS A 97 11.84 -2.67 -5.44
N GLY A 98 12.30 -3.85 -5.82
CA GLY A 98 13.57 -4.02 -6.54
C GLY A 98 13.62 -3.30 -7.89
N SER A 99 12.49 -3.18 -8.60
CA SER A 99 12.43 -2.42 -9.87
C SER A 99 12.76 -0.95 -9.67
N HIS A 100 12.29 -0.34 -8.57
CA HIS A 100 12.56 1.06 -8.24
C HIS A 100 14.04 1.26 -7.90
N HIS A 101 14.65 0.36 -7.13
CA HIS A 101 16.10 0.42 -6.86
C HIS A 101 16.96 0.27 -8.12
N LEU A 102 16.56 -0.59 -9.05
CA LEU A 102 17.30 -0.79 -10.29
C LEU A 102 17.12 0.38 -11.28
N TYR A 103 15.94 1.01 -11.29
CA TYR A 103 15.59 2.14 -12.16
C TYR A 103 15.03 3.33 -11.34
N PRO A 104 15.86 4.02 -10.55
CA PRO A 104 15.37 5.03 -9.58
C PRO A 104 14.78 6.29 -10.24
N ARG A 105 15.03 6.49 -11.53
CA ARG A 105 14.51 7.63 -12.31
C ARG A 105 13.28 7.30 -13.15
N ASP A 106 12.74 6.08 -13.03
CA ASP A 106 11.52 5.67 -13.71
C ASP A 106 10.30 6.25 -13.00
N THR A 107 9.79 7.38 -13.51
CA THR A 107 8.68 8.12 -12.91
C THR A 107 7.36 7.34 -12.90
N GLU A 108 7.20 6.35 -13.78
CA GLU A 108 5.99 5.52 -13.84
C GLU A 108 5.94 4.45 -12.74
N ARG A 109 7.08 4.22 -12.05
CA ARG A 109 7.24 3.20 -11.00
C ARG A 109 7.82 3.77 -9.70
N LEU A 110 7.66 5.07 -9.52
CA LEU A 110 8.05 5.76 -8.29
C LEU A 110 7.02 5.58 -7.18
N LEU A 111 5.74 5.60 -7.54
CA LEU A 111 4.61 5.44 -6.62
C LEU A 111 4.05 4.03 -6.73
N MET A 112 3.43 3.53 -5.65
CA MET A 112 2.76 2.24 -5.66
C MET A 112 1.56 2.28 -6.62
N PRO A 113 1.54 1.48 -7.70
CA PRO A 113 0.45 1.52 -8.67
C PRO A 113 -0.89 1.10 -8.04
N PRO A 114 -2.03 1.65 -8.51
CA PRO A 114 -3.35 1.40 -7.94
C PRO A 114 -3.72 -0.06 -7.69
N VAL A 115 -3.48 -0.95 -8.66
CA VAL A 115 -3.90 -2.36 -8.52
C VAL A 115 -3.12 -3.08 -7.42
N PRO A 116 -1.78 -3.17 -7.45
CA PRO A 116 -1.03 -3.79 -6.36
C PRO A 116 -1.22 -3.03 -5.03
N GLY A 117 -1.39 -1.71 -5.06
CA GLY A 117 -1.66 -0.90 -3.87
C GLY A 117 -2.99 -1.22 -3.20
N LEU A 118 -4.09 -1.31 -3.97
CA LEU A 118 -5.40 -1.69 -3.45
C LEU A 118 -5.46 -3.15 -2.98
N ILE A 119 -4.72 -4.05 -3.63
CA ILE A 119 -4.57 -5.44 -3.17
C ILE A 119 -3.89 -5.47 -1.79
N MET A 120 -2.78 -4.76 -1.63
CA MET A 120 -2.09 -4.64 -0.35
C MET A 120 -2.98 -3.98 0.71
N ALA A 121 -3.67 -2.90 0.35
CA ALA A 121 -4.61 -2.20 1.22
C ALA A 121 -5.75 -3.13 1.67
N GLY A 122 -6.32 -3.93 0.77
CA GLY A 122 -7.35 -4.91 1.11
C GLY A 122 -6.86 -5.96 2.11
N MET A 123 -5.63 -6.48 1.95
CA MET A 123 -5.04 -7.41 2.92
C MET A 123 -4.84 -6.76 4.29
N LEU A 124 -4.29 -5.55 4.32
CA LEU A 124 -4.09 -4.80 5.56
C LEU A 124 -5.43 -4.45 6.23
N PHE A 125 -6.44 -4.06 5.46
CA PHE A 125 -7.80 -3.82 5.96
C PHE A 125 -8.36 -5.07 6.62
N LEU A 126 -8.24 -6.24 5.99
CA LEU A 126 -8.71 -7.50 6.56
C LEU A 126 -7.97 -7.86 7.84
N ILE A 127 -6.65 -7.63 7.90
CA ILE A 127 -5.86 -7.83 9.12
C ILE A 127 -6.39 -6.95 10.25
N PHE A 128 -6.58 -5.65 10.00
CA PHE A 128 -7.13 -4.75 11.01
C PHE A 128 -8.58 -5.10 11.37
N TYR A 129 -9.39 -5.50 10.40
CA TYR A 129 -10.75 -5.97 10.65
C TYR A 129 -10.77 -7.16 11.60
N VAL A 130 -9.89 -8.13 11.42
CA VAL A 130 -9.73 -9.27 12.33
C VAL A 130 -9.27 -8.80 13.71
N ILE A 131 -8.26 -7.93 13.80
CA ILE A 131 -7.76 -7.39 15.07
C ILE A 131 -8.88 -6.69 15.84
N PHE A 132 -9.60 -5.78 15.17
CA PHE A 132 -10.72 -5.03 15.73
C PHE A 132 -11.89 -5.96 16.10
N SER A 133 -12.13 -7.02 15.34
CA SER A 133 -13.12 -8.05 15.68
C SER A 133 -12.76 -8.79 16.97
N ILE A 134 -11.49 -9.17 17.13
CA ILE A 134 -11.01 -9.89 18.33
C ILE A 134 -11.18 -9.04 19.59
N ILE A 135 -10.98 -7.72 19.51
CA ILE A 135 -11.19 -6.81 20.63
C ILE A 135 -12.64 -6.33 20.80
N GLY A 136 -13.57 -6.82 19.98
CA GLY A 136 -15.02 -6.56 20.10
C GLY A 136 -15.55 -5.32 19.36
N TYR A 137 -14.72 -4.67 18.52
CA TYR A 137 -15.08 -3.43 17.81
C TYR A 137 -14.79 -3.50 16.30
N PRO A 138 -15.32 -4.48 15.56
CA PRO A 138 -14.98 -4.69 14.13
C PRO A 138 -15.16 -3.43 13.27
N ASP A 139 -16.19 -2.63 13.58
CA ASP A 139 -16.52 -1.43 12.82
C ASP A 139 -15.47 -0.30 12.97
N TYR A 140 -14.65 -0.31 14.02
CA TYR A 140 -13.60 0.70 14.20
C TYR A 140 -12.54 0.64 13.11
N THR A 141 -12.42 -0.49 12.40
CA THR A 141 -11.59 -0.61 11.20
C THR A 141 -11.96 0.42 10.14
N TRP A 142 -13.26 0.73 9.97
CA TRP A 142 -13.71 1.71 8.99
C TRP A 142 -13.28 3.14 9.35
N ALA A 143 -13.13 3.45 10.64
CA ALA A 143 -12.62 4.74 11.11
C ALA A 143 -11.08 4.80 11.15
N PHE A 144 -10.43 3.70 11.53
CA PHE A 144 -8.98 3.59 11.63
C PHE A 144 -8.33 3.56 10.24
N PHE A 145 -8.78 2.67 9.35
CA PHE A 145 -8.11 2.40 8.09
C PHE A 145 -7.95 3.59 7.13
N PRO A 146 -8.91 4.54 6.97
CA PRO A 146 -8.68 5.70 6.13
C PRO A 146 -7.56 6.61 6.65
N GLY A 147 -7.27 6.62 7.96
CA GLY A 147 -6.11 7.34 8.50
C GLY A 147 -4.81 6.56 8.32
N PHE A 148 -4.86 5.23 8.40
CA PHE A 148 -3.72 4.35 8.14
C PHE A 148 -3.29 4.34 6.67
N PHE A 149 -4.23 4.61 5.76
CA PHE A 149 -4.06 4.50 4.31
C PHE A 149 -3.96 5.86 3.60
N LEU A 150 -3.97 6.97 4.36
CA LEU A 150 -3.78 8.33 3.85
C LEU A 150 -2.29 8.61 3.59
#